data_AF-A0A014QQ05-F1
#
_entry.id   AF-A0A014QQ05-F1
#
_cell.length_a   1.000
_cell.length_b   1.000
_cell.length_c   1.000
_cell.angle_alpha   90.00
_cell.angle_beta   90.00
_cell.angle_gamma   90.00
#
_symmetry.space_group_name_H-M   'P 1'
#
loop_
_entity.id
_entity.type
_entity.pdbx_description
1 polymer ?
#
loop_
_entity_poly.entity_id
_entity_poly.type
_entity_poly.pdbx_seq_one_letter_code
_entity_poly.pdbx_strand_id
1 'polypeptide(L)'
;MAGNHDVAEPSTKRRKTNPVPVSLALDIGTSGTRASITWSNKTRNVPMGYRTDHDGKLAPYYSFSTAMISTPDGLELAGLRPISEYGEEHYGLKESLDDRLCSEGGPGKDFRDFCAKRGTDHWKALRLLLRDRWRYINNQIRKMLVNVEFEITEVVFTVPAAQASDDLLEGETFGRDIQAGMTRCAIEAGIPENVIAPFRTEPEAIASYVASRDAKPVKSRRRKNPQYDEPRIVGGHCAICEEEL
;
A
#
# COMPACT_ATOMS: atom_id res chain seq x y z
N MET A 1 -50.35 -45.01 -1.13
CA MET A 1 -49.68 -43.97 -0.34
C MET A 1 -48.28 -43.81 -0.88
N ALA A 2 -48.01 -42.74 -1.63
CA ALA A 2 -46.68 -42.41 -2.12
C ALA A 2 -46.19 -41.20 -1.32
N GLY A 3 -45.11 -41.38 -0.56
CA GLY A 3 -44.49 -40.30 0.20
C GLY A 3 -43.62 -39.47 -0.72
N ASN A 4 -43.93 -38.17 -0.83
CA ASN A 4 -43.04 -37.20 -1.46
C ASN A 4 -41.82 -37.01 -0.55
N HIS A 5 -40.65 -37.44 -1.04
CA HIS A 5 -39.38 -36.96 -0.52
C HIS A 5 -39.09 -35.61 -1.17
N ASP A 6 -39.31 -34.53 -0.42
CA ASP A 6 -38.80 -33.20 -0.78
C ASP A 6 -37.27 -33.27 -0.79
N VAL A 7 -36.71 -33.35 -1.99
CA VAL A 7 -35.28 -33.19 -2.22
C VAL A 7 -34.97 -31.71 -2.04
N ALA A 8 -34.38 -31.36 -0.90
CA ALA A 8 -33.91 -30.01 -0.64
C ALA A 8 -32.91 -29.60 -1.73
N GLU A 9 -33.27 -28.59 -2.53
CA GLU A 9 -32.35 -28.00 -3.50
C GLU A 9 -31.10 -27.44 -2.80
N PRO A 10 -29.89 -27.67 -3.34
CA PRO A 10 -28.68 -27.10 -2.78
C PRO A 10 -28.75 -25.57 -2.86
N SER A 11 -28.78 -24.93 -1.70
CA SER A 11 -28.71 -23.47 -1.55
C SER A 11 -27.54 -22.90 -2.36
N THR A 12 -27.84 -22.25 -3.48
CA THR A 12 -26.89 -21.50 -4.32
C THR A 12 -26.50 -20.15 -3.73
N LYS A 13 -26.84 -19.87 -2.47
CA LYS A 13 -26.34 -18.68 -1.76
C LYS A 13 -24.84 -18.84 -1.51
N ARG A 14 -24.02 -18.36 -2.46
CA ARG A 14 -22.62 -17.99 -2.20
C ARG A 14 -22.64 -17.17 -0.91
N ARG A 15 -22.02 -17.68 0.15
CA ARG A 15 -21.70 -16.87 1.34
C ARG A 15 -21.00 -15.62 0.81
N LYS A 16 -21.61 -14.44 1.01
CA LYS A 16 -20.91 -13.17 0.82
C LYS A 16 -19.76 -13.18 1.82
N THR A 17 -18.58 -13.57 1.37
CA THR A 17 -17.36 -13.38 2.12
C THR A 17 -17.05 -11.90 2.07
N ASN A 18 -16.95 -11.25 3.22
CA ASN A 18 -16.53 -9.85 3.23
C ASN A 18 -15.15 -9.74 2.56
N PRO A 19 -14.91 -8.68 1.77
CA PRO A 19 -13.61 -8.45 1.16
C PRO A 19 -12.50 -8.48 2.22
N VAL A 20 -11.36 -9.06 1.88
CA VAL A 20 -10.19 -9.04 2.74
C VAL A 20 -9.61 -7.62 2.74
N PRO A 21 -9.38 -7.00 3.91
CA PRO A 21 -8.76 -5.68 3.97
C PRO A 21 -7.29 -5.75 3.57
N VAL A 22 -6.86 -4.78 2.75
CA VAL A 22 -5.51 -4.63 2.25
C VAL A 22 -5.02 -3.22 2.53
N SER A 23 -3.88 -3.09 3.22
CA SER A 23 -3.14 -1.83 3.28
C SER A 23 -2.14 -1.77 2.12
N LEU A 24 -2.10 -0.65 1.40
CA LEU A 24 -1.17 -0.38 0.31
C LEU A 24 -0.17 0.70 0.75
N ALA A 25 1.13 0.43 0.63
CA ALA A 25 2.17 1.43 0.79
C ALA A 25 2.75 1.79 -0.57
N LEU A 26 2.88 3.10 -0.84
CA LEU A 26 3.41 3.69 -2.06
C LEU A 26 4.65 4.54 -1.76
N ASP A 27 5.78 4.14 -2.33
CA ASP A 27 7.00 4.93 -2.35
C ASP A 27 7.15 5.54 -3.73
N ILE A 28 6.97 6.86 -3.84
CA ILE A 28 7.20 7.62 -5.07
C ILE A 28 8.57 8.27 -4.95
N GLY A 29 9.63 7.55 -5.28
CA GLY A 29 10.99 8.08 -5.28
C GLY A 29 11.27 8.97 -6.48
N THR A 30 12.39 9.68 -6.43
CA THR A 30 12.93 10.52 -7.52
C THR A 30 12.98 9.81 -8.86
N SER A 31 13.48 8.56 -8.85
CA SER A 31 13.76 7.75 -10.05
C SER A 31 12.82 6.56 -10.22
N GLY A 32 12.01 6.26 -9.22
CA GLY A 32 11.12 5.11 -9.32
C GLY A 32 10.02 5.06 -8.25
N THR A 33 8.89 4.52 -8.67
CA THR A 33 7.76 4.16 -7.81
C THR A 33 7.85 2.70 -7.40
N ARG A 34 7.68 2.43 -6.10
CA ARG A 34 7.55 1.08 -5.55
C ARG A 34 6.24 0.97 -4.79
N ALA A 35 5.72 -0.24 -4.69
CA ALA A 35 4.50 -0.51 -3.95
C ALA A 35 4.61 -1.83 -3.19
N SER A 36 3.99 -1.87 -2.02
CA SER A 36 3.81 -3.10 -1.26
C SER A 36 2.40 -3.16 -0.67
N ILE A 37 1.88 -4.36 -0.52
CA ILE A 37 0.62 -4.61 0.14
C ILE A 37 0.83 -5.44 1.39
N THR A 38 0.04 -5.14 2.42
CA THR A 38 -0.06 -5.95 3.63
C THR A 38 -1.48 -6.49 3.76
N TRP A 39 -1.59 -7.81 3.88
CA TRP A 39 -2.85 -8.50 4.15
C TRP A 39 -2.56 -9.71 5.04
N SER A 40 -3.45 -10.01 5.99
CA SER A 40 -3.29 -11.14 6.92
C SER A 40 -1.90 -11.22 7.58
N ASN A 41 -1.37 -10.07 8.02
CA ASN A 41 -0.05 -9.90 8.62
C ASN A 41 1.13 -10.34 7.72
N LYS A 42 0.93 -10.33 6.40
CA LYS A 42 1.97 -10.61 5.41
C LYS A 42 2.13 -9.42 4.50
N THR A 43 3.36 -8.94 4.39
CA THR A 43 3.74 -7.89 3.44
C THR A 43 4.39 -8.51 2.21
N ARG A 44 3.99 -8.06 1.02
CA ARG A 44 4.64 -8.39 -0.25
C ARG A 44 4.77 -7.15 -1.12
N ASN A 45 5.87 -7.08 -1.86
CA ASN A 45 6.03 -6.09 -2.90
C ASN A 45 5.09 -6.42 -4.07
N VAL A 46 4.46 -5.38 -4.62
CA VAL A 46 3.66 -5.47 -5.84
C VAL A 46 4.63 -5.44 -7.02
N PRO A 47 4.60 -6.41 -7.94
CA PRO A 47 5.37 -6.34 -9.17
C PRO A 47 4.98 -5.07 -9.95
N MET A 48 5.97 -4.24 -10.27
CA MET A 48 5.83 -2.99 -11.01
C MET A 48 6.19 -3.16 -12.51
N GLY A 49 6.40 -4.40 -12.93
CA GLY A 49 6.80 -4.76 -14.28
C GLY A 49 7.39 -6.16 -14.33
N TYR A 50 7.78 -6.57 -15.53
CA TYR A 50 8.57 -7.78 -15.75
C TYR A 50 9.76 -7.43 -16.65
N ARG A 51 10.92 -8.00 -16.34
CA ARG A 51 12.13 -7.89 -17.17
C ARG A 51 12.66 -9.29 -17.43
N THR A 52 13.29 -9.45 -18.58
CA THR A 52 14.03 -10.66 -18.89
C THR A 52 15.26 -10.74 -17.99
N ASP A 53 15.41 -11.82 -17.24
CA ASP A 53 16.59 -12.10 -16.43
C ASP A 53 17.77 -12.58 -17.28
N HIS A 54 18.90 -12.86 -16.61
CA HIS A 54 20.12 -13.34 -17.25
C HIS A 54 19.96 -14.69 -17.97
N ASP A 55 18.92 -15.46 -17.61
CA ASP A 55 18.59 -16.76 -18.20
C ASP A 55 17.54 -16.65 -19.32
N GLY A 56 17.13 -15.43 -19.69
CA GLY A 56 16.12 -15.22 -20.72
C GLY A 56 14.67 -15.37 -20.22
N LYS A 57 14.43 -15.53 -18.90
CA LYS A 57 13.10 -15.71 -18.32
C LYS A 57 12.51 -14.40 -17.82
N LEU A 58 11.19 -14.28 -17.85
CA LEU A 58 10.51 -13.11 -17.29
C LEU A 58 10.53 -13.17 -15.75
N ALA A 59 11.24 -12.21 -15.15
CA ALA A 59 11.28 -12.00 -13.71
C ALA A 59 10.52 -10.72 -13.33
N PRO A 60 9.83 -10.69 -12.17
CA PRO A 60 9.16 -9.49 -11.69
C PRO A 60 10.17 -8.39 -11.36
N TYR A 61 9.86 -7.17 -11.79
CA TYR A 61 10.62 -5.96 -11.49
C TYR A 61 9.78 -5.08 -10.55
N TYR A 62 10.36 -4.62 -9.45
CA TYR A 62 9.62 -4.00 -8.34
C TYR A 62 9.75 -2.48 -8.26
N SER A 63 10.32 -1.85 -9.29
CA SER A 63 10.45 -0.40 -9.41
C SER A 63 9.90 0.04 -10.75
N PHE A 64 8.98 0.99 -10.79
CA PHE A 64 8.53 1.60 -12.05
C PHE A 64 9.19 2.95 -12.21
N SER A 65 9.75 3.29 -13.38
CA SER A 65 10.32 4.62 -13.58
C SER A 65 9.29 5.72 -13.32
N THR A 66 9.73 6.79 -12.66
CA THR A 66 9.01 8.08 -12.55
C THR A 66 9.36 9.02 -13.68
N ALA A 67 10.24 8.61 -14.60
CA ALA A 67 10.64 9.42 -15.74
C ALA A 67 9.43 9.82 -16.59
N MET A 68 9.44 11.09 -16.99
CA MET A 68 8.54 11.60 -18.00
C MET A 68 9.28 11.83 -19.30
N ILE A 69 8.58 11.56 -20.39
CA ILE A 69 9.04 11.81 -21.75
C ILE A 69 8.18 12.89 -22.37
N SER A 70 8.74 13.57 -23.35
CA SER A 70 7.98 14.45 -24.20
C SER A 70 7.40 13.71 -25.39
N THR A 71 6.14 14.01 -25.70
CA THR A 71 5.47 13.62 -26.95
C THR A 71 4.92 14.85 -27.67
N PRO A 72 4.53 14.75 -28.95
CA PRO A 72 3.84 15.84 -29.64
C PRO A 72 2.56 16.31 -28.92
N ASP A 73 1.87 15.39 -28.22
CA ASP A 73 0.61 15.65 -27.54
C ASP A 73 0.79 16.10 -26.07
N GLY A 74 2.03 16.16 -25.58
CA GLY A 74 2.38 16.65 -24.25
C GLY A 74 3.27 15.70 -23.45
N LEU A 75 3.08 15.69 -22.13
CA LEU A 75 3.83 14.82 -21.22
C LEU A 75 3.25 13.40 -21.18
N GLU A 76 4.13 12.42 -21.28
CA GLU A 76 3.81 11.02 -21.01
C GLU A 76 4.77 10.39 -20.00
N LEU A 77 4.34 9.28 -19.39
CA LEU A 77 5.20 8.44 -18.57
C LEU A 77 6.07 7.55 -19.48
N ALA A 78 7.37 7.47 -19.18
CA ALA A 78 8.29 6.59 -19.92
C ALA A 78 7.83 5.12 -19.86
N GLY A 79 7.31 4.69 -18.70
CA GLY A 79 6.85 3.31 -18.50
C GLY A 79 8.02 2.33 -18.36
N LEU A 80 7.85 1.10 -18.87
CA LEU A 80 8.89 0.04 -18.89
C LEU A 80 9.64 0.04 -20.22
N ARG A 81 9.35 1.04 -21.07
CA ARG A 81 9.78 1.06 -22.46
C ARG A 81 11.30 1.25 -22.50
N PRO A 82 12.01 0.69 -23.50
CA PRO A 82 13.44 0.91 -23.65
C PRO A 82 13.74 2.41 -23.80
N ILE A 83 14.72 2.89 -23.04
CA ILE A 83 15.17 4.29 -22.98
C ILE A 83 15.50 4.85 -24.39
N SER A 84 15.92 3.98 -25.31
CA SER A 84 16.30 4.32 -26.68
C SER A 84 15.14 4.77 -27.59
N GLU A 85 13.88 4.59 -27.18
CA GLU A 85 12.72 4.78 -28.07
C GLU A 85 12.06 6.16 -27.97
N TYR A 86 12.37 6.99 -26.96
CA TYR A 86 11.57 8.20 -26.66
C TYR A 86 12.35 9.52 -26.57
N GLY A 87 13.67 9.52 -26.76
CA GLY A 87 14.50 10.73 -26.69
C GLY A 87 14.91 11.09 -25.26
N GLU A 88 14.76 12.37 -24.87
CA GLU A 88 15.18 12.88 -23.55
C GLU A 88 14.18 12.49 -22.44
N GLU A 89 14.68 11.83 -21.40
CA GLU A 89 13.93 11.52 -20.18
C GLU A 89 14.16 12.58 -19.11
N HIS A 90 13.09 12.97 -18.43
CA HIS A 90 13.15 13.95 -17.35
C HIS A 90 12.80 13.30 -16.00
N TYR A 91 13.76 13.39 -15.08
CA TYR A 91 13.66 12.96 -13.68
C TYR A 91 13.56 14.19 -12.77
N GLY A 92 13.33 13.99 -11.48
CA GLY A 92 13.27 15.09 -10.50
C GLY A 92 11.85 15.50 -10.09
N LEU A 93 10.83 14.71 -10.45
CA LEU A 93 9.44 14.99 -10.07
C LEU A 93 9.28 15.18 -8.56
N LYS A 94 9.91 14.33 -7.73
CA LYS A 94 9.75 14.39 -6.27
C LYS A 94 10.42 15.63 -5.68
N GLU A 95 11.62 15.95 -6.13
CA GLU A 95 12.37 17.15 -5.77
C GLU A 95 11.65 18.42 -6.21
N SER A 96 10.99 18.38 -7.37
CA SER A 96 10.23 19.51 -7.89
C SER A 96 9.02 19.90 -7.03
N LEU A 97 8.62 19.07 -6.07
CA LEU A 97 7.52 19.39 -5.14
C LEU A 97 7.97 20.27 -3.97
N ASP A 98 9.27 20.31 -3.67
CA ASP A 98 9.85 21.03 -2.52
C ASP A 98 10.86 22.06 -3.00
N ASP A 99 10.58 23.35 -2.81
CA ASP A 99 11.46 24.46 -3.19
C ASP A 99 12.88 24.36 -2.62
N ARG A 100 13.07 23.71 -1.46
CA ARG A 100 14.41 23.50 -0.86
C ARG A 100 15.18 22.36 -1.53
N LEU A 101 14.46 21.38 -2.08
CA LEU A 101 15.06 20.30 -2.89
C LEU A 101 15.19 20.71 -4.37
N CYS A 102 14.44 21.73 -4.79
CA CYS A 102 14.41 22.28 -6.14
C CYS A 102 15.46 23.39 -6.34
N SER A 103 16.73 23.04 -6.11
CA SER A 103 17.85 23.98 -6.29
C SER A 103 18.11 24.30 -7.77
N GLU A 104 18.62 25.51 -8.05
CA GLU A 104 19.06 25.89 -9.40
C GLU A 104 20.09 24.91 -9.98
N GLY A 105 19.88 24.51 -11.23
CA GLY A 105 20.68 23.47 -11.91
C GLY A 105 20.52 22.05 -11.36
N GLY A 106 19.59 21.84 -10.42
CA GLY A 106 19.27 20.52 -9.87
C GLY A 106 18.12 19.82 -10.62
N PRO A 107 17.96 18.49 -10.44
CA PRO A 107 16.94 17.70 -11.15
C PRO A 107 15.51 18.22 -10.96
N GLY A 108 15.17 18.71 -9.77
CA GLY A 108 13.85 19.29 -9.49
C GLY A 108 13.58 20.53 -10.33
N LYS A 109 14.57 21.41 -10.49
CA LYS A 109 14.46 22.64 -11.29
C LYS A 109 14.37 22.32 -12.77
N ASP A 110 15.22 21.42 -13.25
CA ASP A 110 15.18 20.93 -14.63
C ASP A 110 13.80 20.34 -14.97
N PHE A 111 13.21 19.60 -14.04
CA PHE A 111 11.86 19.04 -14.20
C PHE A 111 10.77 20.12 -14.24
N ARG A 112 10.84 21.15 -13.38
CA ARG A 112 9.90 22.29 -13.42
C ARG A 112 10.00 23.05 -14.72
N ASP A 113 11.21 23.33 -15.19
CA ASP A 113 11.45 24.05 -16.43
C ASP A 113 10.97 23.24 -17.63
N PHE A 114 11.19 21.92 -17.61
CA PHE A 114 10.63 21.02 -18.59
C PHE A 114 9.10 21.07 -18.62
N CYS A 115 8.44 20.99 -17.45
CA CYS A 115 6.98 21.13 -17.38
C CYS A 115 6.52 22.49 -17.94
N ALA A 116 7.16 23.59 -17.53
CA ALA A 116 6.82 24.93 -17.99
C ALA A 116 6.96 25.08 -19.52
N LYS A 117 8.05 24.58 -20.11
CA LYS A 117 8.27 24.54 -21.57
C LYS A 117 7.17 23.77 -22.31
N ARG A 118 6.49 22.84 -21.65
CA ARG A 118 5.39 22.04 -22.19
C ARG A 118 4.00 22.57 -21.83
N GLY A 119 3.90 23.76 -21.25
CA GLY A 119 2.62 24.37 -20.88
C GLY A 119 1.90 23.64 -19.74
N THR A 120 2.65 22.95 -18.87
CA THR A 120 2.13 22.21 -17.72
C THR A 120 2.96 22.49 -16.47
N ASP A 121 2.61 21.85 -15.36
CA ASP A 121 3.30 21.98 -14.09
C ASP A 121 3.60 20.59 -13.48
N HIS A 122 4.46 20.60 -12.46
CA HIS A 122 4.89 19.39 -11.76
C HIS A 122 3.76 18.69 -10.99
N TRP A 123 2.71 19.41 -10.59
CA TRP A 123 1.54 18.81 -9.92
C TRP A 123 0.67 18.01 -10.91
N LYS A 124 0.46 18.53 -12.12
CA LYS A 124 -0.19 17.80 -13.21
C LYS A 124 0.60 16.56 -13.60
N ALA A 125 1.94 16.65 -13.61
CA ALA A 125 2.81 15.50 -13.82
C ALA A 125 2.65 14.45 -12.71
N LEU A 126 2.65 14.87 -11.43
CA LEU A 126 2.39 13.97 -10.30
C LEU A 126 1.03 13.28 -10.42
N ARG A 127 -0.03 14.02 -10.75
CA ARG A 127 -1.37 13.45 -10.97
C ARG A 127 -1.39 12.41 -12.09
N LEU A 128 -0.71 12.69 -13.21
CA LEU A 128 -0.59 11.74 -14.32
C LEU A 128 0.10 10.45 -13.86
N LEU A 129 1.22 10.57 -13.12
CA LEU A 129 1.94 9.45 -12.53
C LEU A 129 1.02 8.65 -11.60
N LEU A 130 0.39 9.30 -10.63
CA LEU A 130 -0.48 8.67 -9.64
C LEU A 130 -1.64 7.92 -10.30
N ARG A 131 -2.28 8.52 -11.31
CA ARG A 131 -3.40 7.89 -12.03
C ARG A 131 -2.98 6.60 -12.72
N ASP A 132 -1.83 6.61 -13.38
CA ASP A 132 -1.33 5.39 -14.04
C ASP A 132 -0.87 4.34 -13.03
N ARG A 133 -0.17 4.76 -11.97
CA ARG A 133 0.29 3.86 -10.90
C ARG A 133 -0.87 3.23 -10.15
N TRP A 134 -1.89 4.00 -9.80
CA TRP A 134 -3.09 3.50 -9.14
C TRP A 134 -3.77 2.40 -9.95
N ARG A 135 -4.00 2.65 -11.25
CA ARG A 135 -4.58 1.66 -12.17
C ARG A 135 -3.72 0.40 -12.29
N TYR A 136 -2.41 0.58 -12.48
CA TYR A 136 -1.48 -0.54 -12.65
C TYR A 136 -1.40 -1.41 -11.40
N ILE A 137 -1.21 -0.79 -10.23
CA ILE A 137 -1.06 -1.48 -8.94
C ILE A 137 -2.34 -2.25 -8.59
N ASN A 138 -3.53 -1.65 -8.77
CA ASN A 138 -4.79 -2.36 -8.55
C ASN A 138 -4.90 -3.63 -9.41
N ASN A 139 -4.51 -3.55 -10.69
CA ASN A 139 -4.51 -4.70 -11.58
C ASN A 139 -3.50 -5.78 -11.13
N GLN A 140 -2.34 -5.37 -10.60
CA GLN A 140 -1.34 -6.31 -10.07
C GLN A 140 -1.79 -6.97 -8.77
N ILE A 141 -2.42 -6.23 -7.86
CA ILE A 141 -2.97 -6.80 -6.62
C ILE A 141 -4.05 -7.84 -6.96
N ARG A 142 -4.93 -7.57 -7.94
CA ARG A 142 -5.91 -8.56 -8.44
C ARG A 142 -5.27 -9.84 -8.97
N LYS A 143 -4.09 -9.74 -9.58
CA LYS A 143 -3.30 -10.90 -10.05
C LYS A 143 -2.56 -11.60 -8.91
N MET A 144 -2.14 -10.89 -7.87
CA MET A 144 -1.47 -11.48 -6.71
C MET A 144 -2.44 -12.22 -5.80
N LEU A 145 -3.65 -11.67 -5.64
CA LEU A 145 -4.69 -12.18 -4.76
C LEU A 145 -5.79 -12.91 -5.56
N VAL A 146 -5.39 -13.75 -6.51
CA VAL A 146 -6.33 -14.50 -7.37
C VAL A 146 -7.36 -15.23 -6.50
N ASN A 147 -8.64 -15.11 -6.87
CA ASN A 147 -9.78 -15.70 -6.15
C ASN A 147 -10.03 -15.15 -4.74
N VAL A 148 -9.39 -14.06 -4.35
CA VAL A 148 -9.66 -13.35 -3.10
C VAL A 148 -10.34 -12.02 -3.45
N GLU A 149 -11.56 -11.84 -2.95
CA GLU A 149 -12.19 -10.53 -2.94
C GLU A 149 -11.46 -9.67 -1.90
N PHE A 150 -10.99 -8.49 -2.31
CA PHE A 150 -10.23 -7.60 -1.44
C PHE A 150 -10.71 -6.16 -1.58
N GLU A 151 -10.47 -5.38 -0.53
CA GLU A 151 -10.70 -3.95 -0.48
C GLU A 151 -9.42 -3.26 0.01
N ILE A 152 -8.99 -2.21 -0.67
CA ILE A 152 -7.91 -1.36 -0.17
C ILE A 152 -8.51 -0.45 0.88
N THR A 153 -8.19 -0.70 2.15
CA THR A 153 -8.73 0.05 3.29
C THR A 153 -7.81 1.18 3.72
N GLU A 154 -6.56 1.16 3.25
CA GLU A 154 -5.54 2.12 3.64
C GLU A 154 -4.50 2.29 2.52
N VAL A 155 -4.11 3.53 2.24
CA VAL A 155 -3.03 3.90 1.32
C VAL A 155 -2.07 4.82 2.07
N VAL A 156 -0.84 4.36 2.25
CA VAL A 156 0.24 5.09 2.93
C VAL A 156 1.25 5.57 1.89
N PHE A 157 1.54 6.86 1.88
CA PHE A 157 2.62 7.43 1.07
C PHE A 157 3.88 7.64 1.89
N THR A 158 5.05 7.37 1.30
CA THR A 158 6.34 7.73 1.89
C THR A 158 6.95 8.98 1.28
N VAL A 159 7.46 9.86 2.14
CA VAL A 159 8.12 11.12 1.77
C VAL A 159 9.49 11.24 2.45
N PRO A 160 10.41 12.06 1.94
CA PRO A 160 11.67 12.36 2.61
C PRO A 160 11.37 13.01 3.96
N ALA A 161 12.25 12.81 4.94
CA ALA A 161 12.04 13.31 6.31
C ALA A 161 11.78 14.84 6.34
N ALA A 162 12.45 15.59 5.46
CA ALA A 162 12.27 17.04 5.32
C ALA A 162 10.85 17.46 4.91
N GLN A 163 10.08 16.59 4.26
CA GLN A 163 8.69 16.83 3.84
C GLN A 163 7.66 16.34 4.86
N ALA A 164 8.07 15.54 5.85
CA ALA A 164 7.19 15.01 6.90
C ALA A 164 7.23 15.81 8.20
N SER A 165 8.28 16.59 8.42
CA SER A 165 8.47 17.34 9.65
C SER A 165 7.67 18.64 9.64
N ASP A 166 6.87 18.84 10.68
CA ASP A 166 6.26 20.12 11.07
C ASP A 166 7.24 21.01 11.86
N ASP A 167 8.40 20.46 12.25
CA ASP A 167 9.23 20.94 13.37
C ASP A 167 10.55 21.58 12.94
N LEU A 168 10.80 21.81 11.66
CA LEU A 168 12.09 22.38 11.27
C LEU A 168 12.22 23.86 11.69
N LEU A 169 11.12 24.62 11.74
CA LEU A 169 11.05 25.98 12.26
C LEU A 169 9.62 26.29 12.74
N GLU A 170 9.45 26.87 13.94
CA GLU A 170 8.14 27.31 14.46
C GLU A 170 7.42 28.21 13.44
N GLY A 171 6.25 27.78 12.96
CA GLY A 171 5.39 28.56 12.06
C GLY A 171 5.49 28.20 10.58
N GLU A 172 6.31 27.23 10.17
CA GLU A 172 6.43 26.82 8.77
C GLU A 172 5.53 25.61 8.44
N THR A 173 4.50 25.79 7.60
CA THR A 173 3.56 24.74 7.16
C THR A 173 4.04 23.95 5.94
N PHE A 174 5.31 24.10 5.57
CA PHE A 174 5.79 23.74 4.24
C PHE A 174 5.64 22.24 3.90
N GLY A 175 6.02 21.35 4.82
CA GLY A 175 5.81 19.91 4.65
C GLY A 175 4.33 19.54 4.54
N ARG A 176 3.47 20.21 5.31
CA ARG A 176 2.01 20.02 5.25
C ARG A 176 1.43 20.47 3.91
N ASP A 177 1.91 21.58 3.36
CA ASP A 177 1.44 22.10 2.07
C ASP A 177 1.80 21.16 0.92
N ILE A 178 2.99 20.57 0.95
CA ILE A 178 3.41 19.52 0.00
C ILE A 178 2.53 18.29 0.14
N GLN A 179 2.34 17.77 1.36
CA GLN A 179 1.50 16.60 1.61
C GLN A 179 0.04 16.85 1.20
N ALA A 180 -0.48 18.04 1.45
CA ALA A 180 -1.81 18.45 0.99
C ALA A 180 -1.88 18.49 -0.54
N GLY A 181 -0.85 19.02 -1.21
CA GLY A 181 -0.73 18.99 -2.68
C GLY A 181 -0.69 17.57 -3.25
N MET A 182 0.10 16.68 -2.64
CA MET A 182 0.17 15.26 -3.00
C MET A 182 -1.16 14.55 -2.77
N THR A 183 -1.84 14.83 -1.65
CA THR A 183 -3.17 14.29 -1.32
C THR A 183 -4.20 14.70 -2.36
N ARG A 184 -4.24 15.98 -2.74
CA ARG A 184 -5.11 16.46 -3.83
C ARG A 184 -4.83 15.73 -5.13
N CYS A 185 -3.56 15.56 -5.52
CA CYS A 185 -3.20 14.82 -6.73
C CYS A 185 -3.62 13.35 -6.66
N ALA A 186 -3.53 12.72 -5.48
CA ALA A 186 -3.97 11.33 -5.26
C ALA A 186 -5.48 11.18 -5.41
N ILE A 187 -6.26 12.10 -4.84
CA ILE A 187 -7.73 12.12 -4.96
C ILE A 187 -8.13 12.30 -6.42
N GLU A 188 -7.55 13.29 -7.12
CA GLU A 188 -7.81 13.53 -8.54
C GLU A 188 -7.35 12.37 -9.45
N ALA A 189 -6.37 11.58 -9.01
CA ALA A 189 -5.93 10.36 -9.67
C ALA A 189 -6.87 9.15 -9.45
N GLY A 190 -7.87 9.29 -8.58
CA GLY A 190 -8.89 8.27 -8.30
C GLY A 190 -8.63 7.42 -7.05
N ILE A 191 -7.70 7.84 -6.18
CA ILE A 191 -7.51 7.20 -4.86
C ILE A 191 -8.57 7.77 -3.91
N PRO A 192 -9.41 6.94 -3.25
CA PRO A 192 -10.44 7.45 -2.35
C PRO A 192 -9.83 8.19 -1.16
N GLU A 193 -10.34 9.39 -0.86
CA GLU A 193 -9.83 10.24 0.21
C GLU A 193 -9.87 9.53 1.57
N ASN A 194 -10.93 8.78 1.86
CA ASN A 194 -11.16 8.11 3.14
C ASN A 194 -10.18 6.95 3.42
N VAL A 195 -9.37 6.53 2.45
CA VAL A 195 -8.35 5.50 2.64
C VAL A 195 -6.94 6.07 2.67
N ILE A 196 -6.74 7.35 2.37
CA ILE A 196 -5.40 7.97 2.40
C ILE A 196 -5.01 8.19 3.87
N ALA A 197 -4.01 7.44 4.32
CA ALA A 197 -3.45 7.57 5.66
C ALA A 197 -2.50 8.78 5.74
N PRO A 198 -2.18 9.24 6.96
CA PRO A 198 -1.08 10.19 7.16
C PRO A 198 0.21 9.69 6.52
N PHE A 199 0.95 10.62 5.92
CA PHE A 199 2.22 10.33 5.26
C PHE A 199 3.22 9.81 6.30
N ARG A 200 4.12 8.92 5.85
CA ARG A 200 5.22 8.41 6.65
C ARG A 200 6.54 8.85 6.05
N THR A 201 7.55 9.00 6.89
CA THR A 201 8.90 9.22 6.37
C THR A 201 9.45 7.93 5.77
N GLU A 202 10.29 8.05 4.75
CA GLU A 202 11.06 6.94 4.20
C GLU A 202 11.88 6.20 5.29
N PRO A 203 12.61 6.89 6.20
CA PRO A 203 13.25 6.24 7.35
C PRO A 203 12.31 5.47 8.28
N GLU A 204 11.14 6.01 8.65
CA GLU A 204 10.16 5.30 9.47
C GLU A 204 9.66 4.03 8.78
N ALA A 205 9.43 4.08 7.46
CA ALA A 205 9.01 2.91 6.70
C ALA A 205 10.06 1.80 6.73
N ILE A 206 11.35 2.16 6.63
CA ILE A 206 12.47 1.20 6.76
C ILE A 206 12.51 0.62 8.17
N ALA A 207 12.41 1.45 9.20
CA ALA A 207 12.43 1.00 10.60
C ALA A 207 11.26 0.03 10.89
N SER A 208 10.06 0.35 10.41
CA SER A 208 8.87 -0.50 10.51
C SER A 208 9.06 -1.85 9.82
N TYR A 209 9.63 -1.84 8.61
CA TYR A 209 9.94 -3.06 7.87
C TYR A 209 10.93 -3.96 8.64
N VAL A 210 12.03 -3.40 9.14
CA VAL A 210 13.03 -4.14 9.91
C VAL A 210 12.42 -4.73 11.18
N ALA A 211 11.65 -3.94 11.93
CA ALA A 211 10.96 -4.41 13.13
C ALA A 211 9.99 -5.56 12.82
N SER A 212 9.24 -5.47 11.72
CA SER A 212 8.29 -6.52 11.31
C SER A 212 8.97 -7.82 10.88
N ARG A 213 10.14 -7.74 10.23
CA ARG A 213 10.93 -8.89 9.80
C ARG A 213 11.56 -9.61 10.99
N ASP A 214 12.04 -8.83 11.95
CA ASP A 214 12.78 -9.35 13.11
C ASP A 214 11.84 -9.75 14.27
N ALA A 215 10.55 -9.41 14.16
CA ALA A 215 9.51 -9.89 15.07
C ALA A 215 9.41 -11.42 15.03
N LYS A 216 9.81 -12.08 16.12
CA LYS A 216 9.61 -13.52 16.27
C LYS A 216 8.12 -13.83 16.16
N PRO A 217 7.71 -14.88 15.42
CA PRO A 217 6.33 -15.30 15.43
C PRO A 217 5.93 -15.57 16.88
N VAL A 218 4.93 -14.82 17.37
CA VAL A 218 4.31 -15.13 18.66
C VAL A 218 3.76 -16.53 18.49
N LYS A 219 4.46 -17.53 19.07
CA LYS A 219 3.91 -18.87 19.21
C LYS A 219 2.59 -18.66 19.93
N SER A 220 1.47 -18.84 19.22
CA SER A 220 0.19 -18.90 19.87
C SER A 220 0.33 -20.01 20.90
N ARG A 221 0.37 -19.62 22.18
CA ARG A 221 0.30 -20.56 23.27
C ARG A 221 -1.09 -21.15 23.07
N ARG A 222 -1.17 -22.34 22.45
CA ARG A 222 -2.41 -23.12 22.33
C ARG A 222 -3.05 -22.99 23.70
N ARG A 223 -4.20 -22.30 23.78
CA ARG A 223 -5.02 -22.37 24.98
C ARG A 223 -5.22 -23.87 25.17
N LYS A 224 -4.59 -24.43 26.21
CA LYS A 224 -5.03 -25.73 26.69
C LYS A 224 -6.50 -25.50 26.98
N ASN A 225 -7.37 -26.25 26.30
CA ASN A 225 -8.76 -26.36 26.74
C ASN A 225 -8.70 -26.61 28.25
N PRO A 226 -9.43 -25.84 29.08
CA PRO A 226 -9.68 -26.29 30.44
C PRO A 226 -10.30 -27.68 30.28
N GLN A 227 -9.52 -28.69 30.64
CA GLN A 227 -10.04 -30.03 30.78
C GLN A 227 -11.05 -29.89 31.90
N TYR A 228 -12.33 -30.09 31.57
CA TYR A 228 -13.37 -30.18 32.57
C TYR A 228 -12.97 -31.30 33.52
N ASP A 229 -12.46 -30.96 34.70
CA ASP A 229 -12.42 -31.87 35.82
C ASP A 229 -13.86 -32.03 36.27
N GLU A 230 -14.49 -33.12 35.85
CA GLU A 230 -15.74 -33.57 36.45
C GLU A 230 -15.52 -33.71 37.96
N PRO A 231 -16.35 -33.09 38.82
CA PRO A 231 -16.27 -33.35 40.24
C PRO A 231 -16.66 -34.82 40.48
N ARG A 232 -15.66 -35.63 40.84
CA ARG A 232 -15.87 -36.94 41.44
C ARG A 232 -16.78 -36.76 42.65
N ILE A 233 -18.00 -37.26 42.53
CA ILE A 233 -18.94 -37.45 43.63
C ILE A 233 -18.23 -38.36 44.65
N VAL A 234 -17.81 -37.79 45.78
CA VAL A 234 -17.36 -38.57 46.93
C VAL A 234 -18.63 -38.96 47.69
N GLY A 235 -18.89 -40.26 47.72
CA GLY A 235 -20.05 -40.86 48.37
C GLY A 235 -20.14 -40.49 49.84
N GLY A 236 -21.38 -40.25 50.27
CA GLY A 236 -21.70 -39.94 51.65
C GLY A 236 -21.33 -41.05 52.63
N HIS A 237 -20.90 -40.62 53.80
CA HIS A 237 -21.24 -41.28 55.04
C HIS A 237 -21.76 -40.24 56.03
N CYS A 238 -22.91 -40.60 56.58
CA CYS A 238 -23.75 -39.86 57.49
C CYS A 238 -23.10 -39.72 58.87
N ALA A 239 -23.21 -38.55 59.49
CA ALA A 239 -23.32 -38.43 60.94
C ALA A 239 -24.12 -37.17 61.27
N ILE A 240 -25.20 -37.41 62.01
CA ILE A 240 -26.22 -36.48 62.50
C ILE A 240 -25.73 -35.87 63.83
N CYS A 241 -26.27 -34.70 64.17
CA CYS A 241 -26.65 -34.17 65.51
C CYS A 241 -26.28 -32.68 65.63
N GLU A 242 -27.28 -31.80 65.60
CA GLU A 242 -27.95 -31.15 66.76
C GLU A 242 -27.36 -29.74 66.93
N GLU A 243 -28.11 -28.69 66.59
CA GLU A 243 -29.11 -27.96 67.40
C GLU A 243 -28.46 -26.80 68.20
N GLU A 244 -29.10 -25.64 68.05
CA GLU A 244 -29.13 -24.45 68.93
C GLU A 244 -28.01 -23.37 68.88
N LEU A 245 -28.52 -22.15 68.64
CA LEU A 245 -28.04 -20.78 68.94
C LEU A 245 -26.99 -20.12 68.02
#